data_AF-A0AAV8ZDE1-F1
#
_entry.id   AF-A0AAV8ZDE1-F1
#
_cell.length_a   1.000
_cell.length_b   1.000
_cell.length_c   1.000
_cell.angle_alpha   90.00
_cell.angle_beta   90.00
_cell.angle_gamma   90.00
#
_symmetry.space_group_name_H-M   'P 1'
#
loop_
_entity.id
_entity.type
_entity.pdbx_description
1 polymer ?
#
loop_
_entity_poly.entity_id
_entity_poly.type
_entity_poly.pdbx_seq_one_letter_code
_entity_poly.pdbx_strand_id
1 'polypeptide(L)'
;MKLIQTAFKSRIASYRVHSENRYSDYNMFFESIKNKVIHLLSEVIKIHNAVKVIMELFGRYILQTQKIVNNKSFNTANKVIDSAADLNDVFYVFVDLMTTQMSEFEKRDSGWELQFIMYVEINLNKLCAFGGSSYIKLPSFIEKKKEL
;
A
#
# COMPACT_ATOMS: atom_id res chain seq x y z
N MET A 1 -4.16 2.20 -15.04
CA MET A 1 -4.00 1.36 -13.82
C MET A 1 -3.69 -0.05 -14.28
N LYS A 2 -2.78 -0.76 -13.61
CA LYS A 2 -2.37 -2.13 -13.95
C LYS A 2 -2.46 -3.04 -12.73
N LEU A 3 -3.05 -4.23 -12.88
CA LEU A 3 -3.01 -5.28 -11.87
C LEU A 3 -1.63 -5.94 -11.88
N ILE A 4 -0.95 -5.95 -10.72
CA ILE A 4 0.42 -6.46 -10.58
C ILE A 4 0.42 -7.90 -10.07
N GLN A 5 -0.44 -8.20 -9.10
CA GLN A 5 -0.51 -9.53 -8.52
C GLN A 5 -1.94 -9.85 -8.10
N THR A 6 -2.38 -11.06 -8.42
CA THR A 6 -3.63 -11.65 -7.93
C THR A 6 -3.31 -12.79 -6.96
N ALA A 7 -3.92 -12.75 -5.78
CA ALA A 7 -4.06 -13.82 -4.79
C ALA A 7 -2.87 -14.76 -4.50
N PHE A 8 -2.23 -14.55 -3.34
CA PHE A 8 -1.59 -15.64 -2.57
C PHE A 8 -1.87 -15.44 -1.07
N LYS A 9 -2.33 -16.52 -0.40
CA LYS A 9 -2.60 -16.71 1.05
C LYS A 9 -3.48 -15.72 1.83
N SER A 10 -3.63 -14.46 1.43
CA SER A 10 -4.51 -13.46 2.09
C SER A 10 -4.65 -12.13 1.32
N ARG A 11 -3.79 -11.89 0.33
CA ARG A 11 -3.85 -10.73 -0.56
C ARG A 11 -5.00 -10.89 -1.56
N ILE A 12 -5.85 -9.87 -1.67
CA ILE A 12 -6.90 -9.79 -2.70
C ILE A 12 -6.22 -9.49 -4.03
N ALA A 13 -5.56 -8.34 -4.10
CA ALA A 13 -4.85 -7.89 -5.29
C ALA A 13 -3.90 -6.73 -4.96
N SER A 14 -2.89 -6.56 -5.81
CA SER A 14 -2.02 -5.38 -5.82
C SER A 14 -2.20 -4.63 -7.13
N TYR A 15 -2.54 -3.34 -7.05
CA TYR A 15 -2.75 -2.48 -8.21
C TYR A 15 -1.68 -1.40 -8.28
N ARG A 16 -1.12 -1.17 -9.46
CA ARG A 16 -0.24 -0.04 -9.73
C ARG A 16 -1.00 1.04 -10.48
N VAL A 17 -1.01 2.24 -9.90
CA VAL A 17 -1.69 3.42 -10.44
C VAL A 17 -0.63 4.41 -10.87
N HIS A 18 -0.67 4.75 -12.16
CA HIS A 18 0.17 5.77 -12.77
C HIS A 18 -0.67 7.02 -13.02
N SER A 19 -0.05 8.18 -12.87
CA SER A 19 -0.55 9.41 -13.47
C SER A 19 -0.26 9.42 -14.98
N GLU A 20 -1.02 10.22 -15.72
CA GLU A 20 -0.79 10.42 -17.17
C GLU A 20 0.41 11.32 -17.44
N ASN A 21 0.63 12.30 -16.56
CA ASN A 21 1.77 13.21 -16.59
C ASN A 21 2.80 12.83 -15.53
N ARG A 22 4.04 13.30 -15.71
CA ARG A 22 5.05 13.23 -14.64
C ARG A 22 4.89 14.43 -13.72
N TYR A 23 4.82 14.16 -12.42
CA TYR A 23 4.68 15.18 -11.39
C TYR A 23 5.86 15.07 -10.42
N SER A 24 6.46 16.21 -10.07
CA SER A 24 7.37 16.37 -8.92
C SER A 24 6.65 16.90 -7.68
N ASP A 25 5.40 17.36 -7.84
CA ASP A 25 4.55 17.80 -6.73
C ASP A 25 3.62 16.66 -6.29
N TYR A 26 3.64 16.35 -4.99
CA TYR A 26 2.85 15.28 -4.41
C TYR A 26 1.34 15.53 -4.55
N ASN A 27 0.87 16.75 -4.28
CA ASN A 27 -0.55 17.07 -4.31
C ASN A 27 -1.11 16.96 -5.74
N MET A 28 -0.38 17.51 -6.73
CA MET A 28 -0.78 17.39 -8.13
C MET A 28 -0.82 15.93 -8.60
N PHE A 29 0.15 15.12 -8.17
CA PHE A 29 0.14 13.69 -8.47
C PHE A 29 -1.09 13.00 -7.87
N PHE A 30 -1.35 13.18 -6.58
CA PHE A 30 -2.43 12.50 -5.88
C PHE A 30 -3.80 12.92 -6.41
N GLU A 31 -4.03 14.21 -6.66
CA GLU A 31 -5.26 14.68 -7.29
C GLU A 31 -5.47 14.05 -8.68
N SER A 32 -4.40 13.88 -9.47
CA SER A 32 -4.50 13.26 -10.81
C SER A 32 -4.91 11.78 -10.78
N ILE A 33 -4.68 11.08 -9.66
CA ILE A 33 -5.02 9.66 -9.51
C ILE A 33 -6.22 9.42 -8.58
N LYS A 34 -6.69 10.44 -7.86
CA LYS A 34 -7.74 10.35 -6.82
C LYS A 34 -8.94 9.55 -7.28
N ASN A 35 -9.55 9.93 -8.41
CA ASN A 35 -10.73 9.25 -8.95
C ASN A 35 -10.47 7.77 -9.27
N LYS A 36 -9.28 7.43 -9.78
CA LYS A 36 -8.88 6.05 -10.09
C LYS A 36 -8.76 5.21 -8.80
N VAL A 37 -8.20 5.80 -7.75
CA VAL A 37 -8.02 5.14 -6.44
C VAL A 37 -9.36 4.96 -5.73
N ILE A 38 -10.19 6.01 -5.64
CA ILE A 38 -11.51 5.94 -4.99
C ILE A 38 -12.40 4.91 -5.69
N HIS A 39 -12.42 4.91 -7.03
CA HIS A 39 -13.20 3.93 -7.78
C HIS A 39 -12.74 2.49 -7.48
N LEU A 40 -11.42 2.24 -7.49
CA LEU A 40 -10.87 0.92 -7.13
C LEU A 40 -11.30 0.47 -5.73
N LEU A 41 -11.15 1.34 -4.73
CA LEU A 41 -11.54 1.01 -3.35
C LEU A 41 -13.03 0.74 -3.25
N SER A 42 -13.87 1.53 -3.93
CA SER A 42 -15.31 1.36 -3.93
C SER A 42 -15.75 0.00 -4.49
N GLU A 43 -15.16 -0.46 -5.59
CA GLU A 43 -15.49 -1.75 -6.20
C GLU A 43 -15.07 -2.92 -5.31
N VAL A 44 -13.90 -2.81 -4.68
CA VAL A 44 -13.38 -3.87 -3.81
C VAL A 44 -14.17 -3.96 -2.51
N ILE A 45 -14.57 -2.82 -1.92
CA ILE A 45 -15.37 -2.77 -0.70
C ILE A 45 -16.79 -3.31 -0.94
N LYS A 46 -17.41 -3.02 -2.10
CA LYS A 46 -18.70 -3.63 -2.48
C LYS A 46 -18.66 -5.15 -2.47
N ILE A 47 -17.54 -5.75 -2.88
CA ILE A 47 -17.39 -7.21 -2.96
C ILE A 47 -17.06 -7.82 -1.60
N HIS A 48 -16.18 -7.18 -0.82
CA HIS A 48 -15.60 -7.78 0.39
C HIS A 48 -16.14 -7.21 1.71
N ASN A 49 -17.00 -6.19 1.66
CA ASN A 49 -17.52 -5.40 2.79
C ASN A 49 -16.47 -4.63 3.60
N ALA A 50 -15.30 -5.23 3.87
CA ALA A 50 -14.17 -4.59 4.52
C ALA A 50 -12.84 -5.16 4.02
N VAL A 51 -11.84 -4.30 3.88
CA VAL A 51 -10.50 -4.65 3.38
C VAL A 51 -9.39 -3.95 4.13
N LYS A 52 -8.22 -4.58 4.19
CA LYS A 52 -6.98 -3.95 4.67
C LYS A 52 -6.24 -3.36 3.47
N VAL A 53 -5.95 -2.07 3.53
CA VAL A 53 -5.28 -1.33 2.46
C VAL A 53 -3.92 -0.83 2.94
N ILE A 54 -2.91 -1.04 2.11
CA ILE A 54 -1.58 -0.41 2.21
C ILE A 54 -1.35 0.34 0.90
N MET A 55 -0.95 1.59 0.98
CA MET A 55 -0.45 2.35 -0.18
C MET A 55 1.07 2.47 -0.09
N GLU A 56 1.74 2.34 -1.23
CA GLU A 56 3.19 2.53 -1.34
C GLU A 56 3.50 3.42 -2.53
N LEU A 57 4.09 4.59 -2.28
CA LEU A 57 4.43 5.56 -3.31
C LEU A 57 5.88 5.41 -3.74
N PHE A 58 6.11 5.32 -5.04
CA PHE A 58 7.43 5.16 -5.65
C PHE A 58 7.84 6.45 -6.34
N GLY A 59 9.01 6.98 -5.98
CA GLY A 59 9.59 8.18 -6.56
C GLY A 59 11.02 7.97 -7.02
N ARG A 60 11.42 8.72 -8.04
CA ARG A 60 12.81 8.81 -8.49
C ARG A 60 13.47 10.02 -7.84
N TYR A 61 14.52 9.79 -7.08
CA TYR A 61 15.23 10.82 -6.34
C TYR A 61 16.66 10.99 -6.87
N ILE A 62 17.19 12.20 -6.79
CA ILE A 62 18.57 12.52 -7.11
C ILE A 62 19.28 13.07 -5.88
N LEU A 63 20.47 12.55 -5.59
CA LEU A 63 21.39 13.14 -4.63
C LEU A 63 22.28 14.13 -5.39
N GLN A 64 21.95 15.41 -5.33
CA GLN A 64 22.58 16.45 -6.17
C GLN A 64 24.10 16.51 -5.97
N THR A 65 24.57 16.30 -4.74
CA THR A 65 25.98 16.36 -4.37
C THR A 65 26.85 15.29 -5.05
N GLN A 66 26.27 14.11 -5.32
CA GLN A 66 27.00 12.96 -5.90
C GLN A 66 26.50 12.59 -7.30
N LYS A 67 25.48 13.30 -7.83
CA LYS A 67 24.77 12.99 -9.07
C LYS A 67 24.26 11.54 -9.12
N ILE A 68 23.95 10.96 -7.96
CA ILE A 68 23.41 9.61 -7.85
C ILE A 68 21.90 9.67 -8.00
N VAL A 69 21.34 8.82 -8.85
CA VAL A 69 19.90 8.68 -9.01
C VAL A 69 19.45 7.35 -8.43
N ASN A 70 18.41 7.38 -7.61
CA ASN A 70 17.89 6.17 -6.97
C ASN A 70 16.37 6.21 -6.89
N ASN A 71 15.74 5.04 -6.94
CA ASN A 71 14.32 4.90 -6.72
C ASN A 71 14.08 4.64 -5.24
N LYS A 72 13.16 5.39 -4.64
CA LYS A 72 12.76 5.23 -3.24
C LYS A 72 11.26 4.94 -3.19
N SER A 73 10.85 4.16 -2.19
CA SER A 73 9.45 3.89 -1.92
C SER A 73 9.11 4.13 -0.46
N PHE A 74 7.87 4.56 -0.23
CA PHE A 74 7.36 4.91 1.10
C PHE A 74 5.96 4.32 1.24
N ASN A 75 5.77 3.49 2.25
CA ASN A 75 4.51 2.79 2.48
C ASN A 75 3.78 3.29 3.72
N THR A 76 2.46 3.15 3.67
CA THR A 76 1.59 3.45 4.80
C THR A 76 1.45 2.23 5.69
N ALA A 77 1.05 2.43 6.94
CA ALA A 77 0.57 1.33 7.77
C ALA A 77 -0.71 0.72 7.17
N ASN A 78 -1.03 -0.50 7.60
CA ASN A 78 -2.30 -1.14 7.26
C ASN A 78 -3.47 -0.31 7.80
N LYS A 79 -4.40 0.07 6.92
CA LYS A 79 -5.67 0.70 7.30
C LYS A 79 -6.83 -0.20 6.90
N VAL A 80 -7.73 -0.49 7.83
CA VAL A 80 -8.98 -1.19 7.54
C VAL A 80 -9.98 -0.16 7.01
N ILE A 81 -10.62 -0.48 5.89
CA ILE A 81 -11.67 0.33 5.28
C ILE A 81 -12.88 -0.57 5.08
N ASP A 82 -14.03 -0.13 5.57
CA ASP A 82 -15.31 -0.82 5.40
C ASP A 82 -16.26 0.02 4.52
N SER A 83 -17.47 -0.52 4.29
CA SER A 83 -18.51 0.09 3.49
C SER A 83 -19.11 1.37 4.07
N ALA A 84 -18.87 1.69 5.35
CA ALA A 84 -19.33 2.91 5.99
C ALA A 84 -18.32 4.06 5.93
N ALA A 85 -17.06 3.78 5.57
CA ALA A 85 -16.00 4.78 5.50
C ALA A 85 -16.16 5.74 4.30
N ASP A 86 -15.90 7.04 4.52
CA ASP A 86 -15.77 8.00 3.43
C ASP A 86 -14.43 7.79 2.70
N LEU A 87 -14.51 7.37 1.43
CA LEU A 87 -13.33 7.08 0.62
C LEU A 87 -12.51 8.33 0.26
N ASN A 88 -13.11 9.53 0.25
CA ASN A 88 -12.35 10.77 0.06
C ASN A 88 -11.49 11.05 1.29
N ASP A 89 -12.08 10.97 2.48
CA ASP A 89 -11.35 11.20 3.73
C ASP A 89 -10.25 10.16 3.90
N VAL A 90 -10.55 8.89 3.61
CA VAL A 90 -9.55 7.83 3.64
C VAL A 90 -8.42 8.11 2.67
N PHE A 91 -8.73 8.55 1.45
CA PHE A 91 -7.72 8.93 0.46
C PHE A 91 -6.82 10.07 0.98
N TYR A 92 -7.40 11.14 1.50
CA TYR A 92 -6.62 12.27 2.01
C TYR A 92 -5.76 11.92 3.22
N VAL A 93 -6.22 11.01 4.10
CA VAL A 93 -5.37 10.49 5.19
C VAL A 93 -4.15 9.76 4.65
N PHE A 94 -4.30 8.95 3.60
CA PHE A 94 -3.15 8.30 2.97
C PHE A 94 -2.21 9.31 2.29
N VAL A 95 -2.77 10.31 1.61
CA VAL A 95 -1.99 11.40 0.98
C VAL A 95 -1.16 12.15 2.01
N ASP A 96 -1.76 12.54 3.13
CA ASP A 96 -1.08 13.28 4.21
C ASP A 96 0.07 12.47 4.82
N LEU A 97 -0.17 11.19 5.13
CA LEU A 97 0.86 10.28 5.66
C LEU A 97 2.05 10.15 4.71
N MET A 98 1.80 9.89 3.42
CA MET A 98 2.88 9.71 2.44
C MET A 98 3.61 11.02 2.17
N THR A 99 2.89 12.12 2.02
CA THR A 99 3.49 13.45 1.77
C THR A 99 4.36 13.87 2.95
N THR A 100 3.92 13.59 4.17
CA THR A 100 4.72 13.83 5.38
C THR A 100 5.99 12.98 5.38
N GLN A 101 5.89 11.66 5.20
CA GLN A 101 7.06 10.77 5.17
C GLN A 101 8.10 11.18 4.11
N MET A 102 7.63 11.56 2.92
CA MET A 102 8.51 11.98 1.83
C MET A 102 9.15 13.35 2.09
N SER A 103 8.36 14.32 2.57
CA SER A 103 8.89 15.63 2.94
C SER A 103 9.91 15.53 4.07
N GLU A 104 9.70 14.63 5.04
CA GLU A 104 10.68 14.36 6.09
C GLU A 104 11.95 13.71 5.53
N PHE A 105 11.83 12.79 4.57
CA PHE A 105 12.98 12.18 3.90
C PHE A 105 13.83 13.22 3.17
N GLU A 106 13.22 14.10 2.37
CA GLU A 106 13.92 15.17 1.66
C GLU A 106 14.61 16.15 2.63
N LYS A 107 14.01 16.40 3.79
CA LYS A 107 14.57 17.30 4.82
C LYS A 107 15.67 16.67 5.68
N ARG A 108 15.53 15.39 6.07
CA ARG A 108 16.44 14.72 7.01
C ARG A 108 17.65 14.12 6.30
N ASP A 109 17.49 13.56 5.09
CA ASP A 109 18.56 12.89 4.37
C ASP A 109 19.24 13.84 3.35
N SER A 110 20.07 14.75 3.87
CA SER A 110 21.34 15.24 3.29
C SER A 110 21.46 15.53 1.77
N GLY A 111 20.37 15.86 1.07
CA GLY A 111 20.38 16.35 -0.31
C GLY A 111 19.73 15.44 -1.36
N TRP A 112 18.87 14.50 -0.96
CA TRP A 112 17.96 13.84 -1.90
C TRP A 112 16.81 14.77 -2.28
N GLU A 113 16.62 14.95 -3.58
CA GLU A 113 15.56 15.76 -4.17
C GLU A 113 14.69 14.87 -5.09
N LEU A 114 13.37 14.97 -4.98
CA LEU A 114 12.45 14.29 -5.88
C LEU A 114 12.58 14.85 -7.31
N GLN A 115 12.89 13.97 -8.27
CA GLN A 115 12.79 14.33 -9.69
C GLN A 115 11.35 14.21 -10.19
N PHE A 116 10.73 13.06 -9.95
CA PHE A 116 9.33 12.81 -10.28
C PHE A 116 8.80 11.55 -9.60
N ILE A 117 7.49 11.53 -9.38
CA ILE A 117 6.74 10.40 -8.86
C ILE A 117 6.49 9.40 -10.00
N MET A 118 6.83 8.13 -9.77
CA MET A 118 6.73 7.09 -10.78
C MET A 118 5.34 6.47 -10.83
N TYR A 119 4.82 6.06 -9.66
CA TYR A 119 3.51 5.42 -9.47
C TYR A 119 3.22 5.20 -7.99
N VAL A 120 1.97 4.90 -7.67
CA VAL A 120 1.58 4.34 -6.37
C VAL A 120 1.12 2.90 -6.54
N GLU A 121 1.45 2.05 -5.58
CA GLU A 121 0.91 0.71 -5.45
C GLU A 121 -0.11 0.64 -4.33
N ILE A 122 -1.25 0.01 -4.61
CA ILE A 122 -2.35 -0.20 -3.68
C ILE A 122 -2.45 -1.69 -3.44
N ASN A 123 -2.08 -2.10 -2.23
CA ASN A 123 -2.11 -3.48 -1.79
C ASN A 123 -3.39 -3.71 -0.98
N LEU A 124 -4.27 -4.56 -1.51
CA LEU A 124 -5.54 -4.91 -0.90
C LEU A 124 -5.45 -6.30 -0.30
N ASN A 125 -5.70 -6.43 0.99
CA ASN A 125 -5.67 -7.69 1.72
C ASN A 125 -7.04 -7.98 2.33
N LYS A 126 -7.40 -9.26 2.40
CA LYS A 126 -8.64 -9.68 3.06
C LYS A 126 -8.55 -9.35 4.54
N LEU A 127 -9.63 -8.78 5.08
CA LEU A 127 -9.84 -8.79 6.51
C LEU A 127 -10.17 -10.24 6.88
N CYS A 128 -9.17 -11.04 7.25
CA CYS A 128 -9.44 -12.38 7.78
C CYS A 128 -10.30 -12.20 9.04
N ALA A 129 -11.59 -12.50 8.96
CA ALA A 129 -12.39 -12.75 10.13
C ALA A 129 -11.68 -13.89 10.88
N PHE A 130 -11.34 -13.68 12.15
CA PHE A 130 -11.01 -14.80 13.03
C PHE A 130 -12.27 -15.66 13.18
N GLY A 131 -12.54 -16.52 12.19
CA GLY A 131 -13.36 -17.71 12.34
C GLY A 131 -12.46 -18.78 12.93
N GLY A 132 -12.79 -19.23 14.14
CA GLY A 132 -11.97 -20.11 14.97
C GLY A 132 -11.58 -21.47 14.37
N SER A 133 -10.73 -22.15 15.13
CA SER A 133 -10.13 -23.47 14.89
C SER A 133 -8.96 -23.50 13.90
N SER A 134 -7.78 -23.12 14.37
CA SER A 134 -6.60 -23.94 14.10
C SER A 134 -6.46 -24.95 15.25
N TYR A 135 -7.47 -25.80 15.46
CA TYR A 135 -7.18 -27.11 16.01
C TYR A 135 -6.53 -27.88 14.85
N ILE A 136 -5.24 -27.66 14.67
CA ILE A 136 -4.43 -28.64 13.97
C ILE A 136 -4.54 -29.86 14.89
N LYS A 137 -5.40 -30.84 14.52
CA LYS A 137 -5.30 -32.17 15.11
C LYS A 137 -3.84 -32.55 14.96
N LEU A 138 -3.13 -32.63 16.09
CA LEU A 138 -1.76 -33.08 16.11
C LEU A 138 -1.77 -34.41 15.33
N PRO A 139 -1.08 -34.51 14.19
CA PRO A 139 -1.06 -35.76 13.46
C PRO A 139 -0.49 -36.82 14.41
N SER A 140 -1.17 -37.95 14.50
CA SER A 140 -0.98 -39.02 15.51
C SER A 140 0.41 -39.69 15.48
N PHE A 141 1.37 -39.15 14.73
CA PHE A 141 2.77 -39.57 14.74
C PHE A 141 3.60 -38.92 15.87
N ILE A 142 3.15 -37.79 16.46
CA ILE A 142 3.89 -37.10 17.53
C ILE A 142 3.50 -37.61 18.94
N GLU A 143 2.49 -38.48 19.05
CA GLU A 143 2.00 -38.96 20.36
C GLU A 143 2.85 -40.09 20.98
N LYS A 144 3.94 -40.53 20.33
CA LYS A 144 4.81 -41.60 20.85
C LYS A 144 6.25 -41.16 21.05
N LYS A 145 6.47 -40.11 21.83
CA LYS A 145 7.73 -39.95 22.56
C LYS A 145 7.45 -39.75 24.05
N LYS A 146 6.84 -40.78 24.65
CA LYS A 146 6.99 -41.07 26.07
C LYS A 146 8.00 -42.21 26.19
N GLU A 147 9.18 -41.81 26.63
CA GLU A 147 10.07 -42.51 27.55
C GLU A 147 9.95 -44.03 27.60
N LEU A 148 11.01 -44.71 27.12
CA LEU A 148 11.73 -45.76 27.83
C LEU A 148 13.16 -45.84 27.24
#